data_AF-A0A3B8XRG3-F1
#
_entry.id   AF-A0A3B8XRG3-F1
#
_cell.length_a   1.000
_cell.length_b   1.000
_cell.length_c   1.000
_cell.angle_alpha   90.00
_cell.angle_beta   90.00
_cell.angle_gamma   90.00
#
_symmetry.space_group_name_H-M   'P 1'
#
loop_
_entity.id
_entity.type
_entity.pdbx_description
1 polymer ?
#
loop_
_entity_poly.entity_id
_entity_poly.type
_entity_poly.pdbx_seq_one_letter_code
_entity_poly.pdbx_strand_id
1 'polypeptide(L)'
;MPTTTLLSSATEVDLSDLVPPGAVTAVLRITVTPANAGVLIYVGPDYEMPIVANGPVWEGHVDCQPPRIFVKGVGDPAPRWSVEYAGARGAAAF
;
A
#
# COMPACT_ATOMS: atom_id res chain seq x y z
N MET A 1 20.12 2.77 9.94
CA MET A 1 19.28 3.97 10.16
C MET A 1 17.89 3.49 10.57
N PRO A 2 17.16 4.18 11.47
CA PRO A 2 16.12 3.60 12.32
C PRO A 2 14.76 3.52 11.61
N THR A 3 14.65 2.69 10.58
CA THR A 3 13.36 2.35 9.93
C THR A 3 12.50 1.43 10.81
N THR A 4 13.07 0.89 11.88
CA THR A 4 12.50 -0.19 12.69
C THR A 4 11.30 0.23 13.54
N THR A 5 11.23 1.47 14.01
CA THR A 5 10.18 1.85 14.97
C THR A 5 8.86 2.19 14.28
N LEU A 6 8.90 2.84 13.12
CA LEU A 6 7.71 3.26 12.35
C LEU A 6 6.96 2.06 11.76
N LEU A 7 7.72 1.07 11.27
CA LEU A 7 7.19 -0.14 10.62
C LEU A 7 6.85 -1.27 11.60
N SER A 8 7.25 -1.18 12.87
CA SER A 8 7.06 -2.25 13.86
C SER A 8 5.61 -2.70 14.08
N SER A 9 4.64 -1.86 13.70
CA SER A 9 3.20 -2.11 13.79
C SER A 9 2.51 -2.18 12.43
N ALA A 10 3.28 -2.11 11.34
CA ALA A 10 2.78 -2.19 9.98
C ALA A 10 2.85 -3.64 9.48
N THR A 11 1.88 -4.03 8.66
CA THR A 11 1.87 -5.33 7.98
C THR A 11 2.61 -5.21 6.67
N GLU A 12 3.61 -6.06 6.45
CA GLU A 12 4.28 -6.19 5.16
C GLU A 12 3.35 -6.87 4.15
N VAL A 13 3.25 -6.29 2.96
CA VAL A 13 2.51 -6.85 1.82
C VAL A 13 3.50 -7.05 0.69
N ASP A 14 3.68 -8.29 0.28
CA ASP A 14 4.45 -8.64 -0.91
C ASP A 14 3.63 -8.29 -2.16
N LEU A 15 4.17 -7.43 -3.00
CA LEU A 15 3.53 -7.03 -4.26
C LEU A 15 3.78 -8.03 -5.38
N SER A 16 4.75 -8.94 -5.24
CA SER A 16 5.13 -9.90 -6.29
C SER A 16 4.01 -10.88 -6.64
N ASP A 17 3.15 -11.19 -5.66
CA ASP A 17 1.97 -12.06 -5.85
C ASP A 17 0.74 -11.30 -6.34
N LEU A 18 0.75 -9.96 -6.22
CA LEU A 18 -0.41 -9.12 -6.47
C LEU A 18 -0.32 -8.35 -7.79
N VAL A 19 0.88 -7.92 -8.15
CA VAL A 19 1.16 -7.03 -9.29
C VAL A 19 1.94 -7.81 -10.37
N PRO A 20 1.68 -7.58 -11.67
CA PRO A 20 2.43 -8.23 -12.74
C PRO A 20 3.95 -8.05 -12.60
N PRO A 21 4.74 -9.10 -12.92
CA PRO A 21 6.20 -9.01 -12.91
C PRO A 21 6.70 -7.87 -13.81
N GLY A 22 7.62 -7.06 -13.30
CA GLY A 22 8.22 -5.94 -14.05
C GLY A 22 7.43 -4.63 -14.02
N ALA A 23 6.26 -4.58 -13.36
CA ALA A 23 5.60 -3.32 -13.09
C ALA A 23 6.47 -2.45 -12.18
N VAL A 24 6.76 -1.22 -12.61
CA VAL A 24 7.46 -0.22 -11.79
C VAL A 24 6.47 0.55 -10.91
N THR A 25 5.25 0.73 -11.42
CA THR A 25 4.13 1.37 -10.69
C THR A 25 2.86 0.54 -10.89
N ALA A 26 2.02 0.50 -9.86
CA ALA A 26 0.71 -0.14 -9.91
C ALA A 26 -0.35 0.77 -9.28
N VAL A 27 -1.58 0.64 -9.77
CA VAL A 27 -2.75 1.17 -9.10
C VAL A 27 -3.24 0.09 -8.15
N LEU A 28 -3.21 0.39 -6.86
CA LEU A 28 -3.79 -0.46 -5.83
C LEU A 28 -5.11 0.11 -5.38
N ARG A 29 -6.04 -0.79 -5.06
CA ARG A 29 -7.28 -0.49 -4.35
C ARG A 29 -7.16 -1.01 -2.93
N ILE A 30 -7.37 -0.13 -1.96
CA ILE A 30 -7.43 -0.47 -0.54
C ILE A 30 -8.85 -0.28 -0.04
N THR A 31 -9.44 -1.35 0.49
CA THR A 31 -10.73 -1.27 1.18
C THR A 31 -10.48 -1.20 2.68
N VAL A 32 -11.13 -0.29 3.40
CA VAL A 32 -10.95 -0.06 4.84
C VAL A 32 -12.29 -0.11 5.55
N THR A 33 -12.34 -0.82 6.68
CA THR A 33 -13.53 -0.96 7.54
C THR A 33 -13.14 -0.70 9.02
N PRO A 34 -13.87 0.18 9.75
CA PRO A 34 -15.04 0.95 9.32
C PRO A 34 -14.70 2.09 8.33
N ALA A 35 -15.71 2.61 7.63
CA ALA A 35 -15.53 3.59 6.55
C ALA A 35 -14.89 4.92 6.99
N ASN A 36 -14.96 5.25 8.28
CA ASN A 36 -14.37 6.45 8.87
C ASN A 36 -12.92 6.26 9.35
N ALA A 37 -12.35 5.06 9.19
CA ALA A 37 -10.95 4.79 9.52
C ALA A 37 -10.04 4.97 8.30
N GLY A 38 -8.73 4.82 8.49
CA GLY A 38 -7.75 4.89 7.40
C GLY A 38 -6.55 4.00 7.62
N VAL A 39 -5.68 3.95 6.62
CA VAL A 39 -4.38 3.27 6.71
C VAL A 39 -3.27 4.19 6.20
N LEU A 40 -2.06 3.96 6.69
CA LEU A 40 -0.82 4.54 6.18
C LEU A 40 -0.10 3.50 5.34
N ILE A 41 0.22 3.84 4.10
CA ILE A 41 0.96 2.97 3.17
C ILE A 41 2.37 3.51 3.04
N TYR A 42 3.37 2.75 3.46
CA TYR A 42 4.77 3.08 3.27
C TYR A 42 5.30 2.34 2.04
N VAL A 43 5.88 3.10 1.12
CA VAL A 43 6.30 2.64 -0.22
C VAL A 43 7.73 3.12 -0.49
N GLY A 44 8.46 2.42 -1.36
CA GLY A 44 9.79 2.80 -1.79
C GLY A 44 10.90 2.30 -0.84
N PRO A 45 12.17 2.51 -1.18
CA PRO A 45 13.30 1.95 -0.42
C PRO A 45 13.48 2.60 0.97
N ASP A 46 13.10 3.87 1.10
CA ASP A 46 13.37 4.68 2.30
C ASP A 46 12.18 4.76 3.26
N TYR A 47 10.95 4.48 2.78
CA TYR A 47 9.71 4.43 3.57
C TYR A 47 9.48 5.68 4.44
N GLU A 48 9.93 6.86 4.02
CA GLU A 48 9.92 8.08 4.86
C GLU A 48 8.54 8.74 4.99
N MET A 49 7.80 8.87 3.88
CA MET A 49 6.51 9.55 3.86
C MET A 49 5.39 8.60 3.44
N PRO A 50 4.44 8.27 4.34
CA PRO A 50 3.35 7.37 4.00
C PRO A 50 2.29 8.06 3.15
N ILE A 51 1.66 7.28 2.28
CA ILE A 51 0.41 7.64 1.61
C ILE A 51 -0.74 7.43 2.60
N VAL A 52 -1.61 8.43 2.74
CA VAL A 52 -2.80 8.36 3.58
C VAL A 52 -3.97 7.83 2.74
N ALA A 53 -4.44 6.63 3.06
CA ALA A 53 -5.59 6.00 2.41
C ALA A 53 -6.77 5.94 3.38
N ASN A 54 -7.73 6.84 3.17
CA ASN A 54 -8.95 6.91 3.98
C ASN A 54 -10.01 5.93 3.44
N GLY A 55 -10.80 5.37 4.36
CA GLY A 55 -11.93 4.51 4.00
C GLY A 55 -13.07 5.25 3.30
N PRO A 56 -14.07 4.51 2.79
CA PRO A 56 -14.15 3.04 2.79
C PRO A 56 -13.29 2.39 1.69
N VAL A 57 -12.98 3.12 0.62
CA VAL A 57 -12.16 2.64 -0.49
C VAL A 57 -11.24 3.77 -0.92
N TRP A 58 -9.95 3.45 -1.02
CA TRP A 58 -8.94 4.29 -1.63
C TRP A 58 -8.39 3.58 -2.86
N GLU A 59 -8.13 4.34 -3.92
CA GLU A 59 -7.47 3.83 -5.11
C GLU A 59 -6.38 4.81 -5.52
N GLY A 60 -5.17 4.32 -5.77
CA GLY A 60 -4.06 5.19 -6.11
C GLY A 60 -2.80 4.47 -6.53
N HIS A 61 -1.84 5.25 -6.99
CA HIS A 61 -0.58 4.75 -7.52
C HIS A 61 0.40 4.48 -6.39
N VAL A 62 1.12 3.36 -6.50
CA VAL A 62 2.25 3.02 -5.64
C VAL A 62 3.42 2.57 -6.51
N ASP A 63 4.63 2.86 -6.05
CA ASP A 63 5.85 2.28 -6.61
C ASP A 63 5.97 0.82 -6.17
N CYS A 64 6.30 -0.05 -7.12
CA CYS A 64 6.47 -1.49 -6.88
C CYS A 64 7.95 -1.88 -6.71
N GLN A 65 8.83 -0.89 -6.49
CA GLN A 65 10.26 -1.09 -6.31
C GLN A 65 10.72 -0.43 -5.00
N PRO A 66 11.08 -1.22 -3.97
CA PRO A 66 11.09 -2.69 -3.90
C PRO A 66 9.67 -3.30 -3.96
N PRO A 67 9.52 -4.62 -4.26
CA PRO A 67 8.23 -5.27 -4.46
C PRO A 67 7.50 -5.56 -3.13
N ARG A 68 7.54 -4.62 -2.21
CA ARG A 68 6.87 -4.70 -0.91
C ARG A 68 6.41 -3.33 -0.46
N ILE A 69 5.29 -3.30 0.23
CA ILE A 69 4.78 -2.13 0.92
C ILE A 69 4.49 -2.50 2.36
N PHE A 70 4.42 -1.50 3.24
CA PHE A 70 3.98 -1.70 4.60
C PHE A 70 2.69 -0.92 4.84
N VAL A 71 1.68 -1.58 5.37
CA VAL A 71 0.37 -0.98 5.63
C VAL A 71 0.11 -0.96 7.12
N LYS A 72 -0.15 0.23 7.67
CA LYS A 72 -0.47 0.43 9.09
C LYS A 72 -1.88 0.98 9.24
N GLY A 73 -2.73 0.25 9.98
CA GLY A 73 -4.07 0.75 10.34
C GLY A 73 -4.00 1.98 11.26
N VAL A 74 -4.83 2.97 10.99
CA VAL A 74 -4.99 4.17 11.81
C VAL A 74 -6.45 4.30 12.23
N GLY A 75 -6.70 4.04 13.52
CA GLY A 75 -8.01 4.08 14.15
C GLY A 75 -8.04 3.27 15.43
N ASP A 76 -8.99 3.59 16.31
CA ASP A 76 -9.35 2.79 17.48
C ASP A 76 -10.88 2.53 17.44
N PRO A 77 -11.33 1.27 17.26
CA PRO A 77 -10.53 0.05 17.11
C PRO A 77 -9.71 0.03 15.81
N ALA A 78 -8.65 -0.77 15.79
CA ALA A 78 -7.79 -0.93 14.62
C ALA A 78 -8.63 -1.33 13.39
N PRO A 79 -8.48 -0.64 12.25
CA PRO A 79 -9.28 -0.93 11.08
C PRO A 79 -8.90 -2.26 10.44
N ARG A 80 -9.90 -2.93 9.87
CA ARG A 80 -9.68 -4.02 8.92
C ARG A 80 -9.47 -3.43 7.54
N TRP A 81 -8.58 -4.03 6.76
CA TRP A 81 -8.30 -3.58 5.41
C TRP A 81 -7.90 -4.73 4.48
N SER A 82 -8.03 -4.51 3.17
CA SER A 82 -7.54 -5.40 2.11
C SER A 82 -6.84 -4.59 1.02
N VAL A 83 -5.97 -5.23 0.25
CA VAL A 83 -5.25 -4.63 -0.87
C VAL A 83 -5.53 -5.47 -2.12
N GLU A 84 -5.91 -4.81 -3.20
CA GLU A 84 -6.19 -5.41 -4.50
C GLU A 84 -5.42 -4.68 -5.60
N TYR A 85 -4.96 -5.40 -6.63
CA TYR A 85 -4.44 -4.78 -7.84
C TYR A 85 -5.60 -4.29 -8.72
N ALA A 86 -5.65 -2.98 -8.96
CA ALA A 86 -6.69 -2.33 -9.77
C ALA A 86 -6.22 -2.01 -11.20
N GLY A 87 -4.92 -2.13 -11.49
CA GLY A 87 -4.36 -1.95 -12.83
C GLY A 87 -2.92 -1.44 -12.81
N ALA A 88 -2.28 -1.39 -13.97
CA ALA A 88 -0.96 -0.79 -14.15
C ALA A 88 -1.05 0.32 -15.18
N ARG A 89 -0.34 1.42 -14.96
CA ARG A 89 -0.06 2.37 -16.05
C ARG A 89 1.23 1.91 -16.72
N GLY A 90 1.13 1.43 -17.96
CA GLY A 90 2.31 1.14 -18.80
C GLY A 90 2.44 -0.31 -19.27
N ALA A 91 1.40 -0.85 -19.91
CA ALA A 91 1.61 -1.80 -20.99
C ALA A 91 0.91 -1.23 -22.23
N ALA A 92 1.46 -0.13 -22.76
CA ALA A 92 1.38 0.03 -24.20
C ALA A 92 2.21 -1.13 -24.76
N ALA A 93 1.51 -2.11 -25.34
CA ALA A 93 2.14 -3.14 -26.15
C ALA A 93 3.06 -2.45 -27.16
N PHE A 94 4.36 -2.75 -27.10
CA PHE A 94 5.29 -2.53 -28.20
C PHE A 94 5.42 -3.84 -28.97
#